data_AF-A0A8T3NQY8-F1
#
_entry.id   AF-A0A8T3NQY8-F1
#
_cell.length_a   1.000
_cell.length_b   1.000
_cell.length_c   1.000
_cell.angle_alpha   90.00
_cell.angle_beta   90.00
_cell.angle_gamma   90.00
#
_symmetry.space_group_name_H-M   'P 1'
#
loop_
_entity.id
_entity.type
_entity.pdbx_description
1 polymer ?
#
loop_
_entity_poly.entity_id
_entity_poly.type
_entity_poly.pdbx_seq_one_letter_code
_entity_poly.pdbx_strand_id
1 'polypeptide(L)'
;GGDFARRYDSVVGGLSAYFVWLNRGKRSLTLDFKAPGGRELLDRLLARADVVVQNLGPGVAERLDLGATALRARHPRLVVCELSGYGSSGPYRERKAFDLLLQGESALISTTGTPDEPAKVGISIADIAAGMYAFASILAALYERERTGLGCTIETAMLDCLAEWMTAPAYYWMYGQKKLERAGMRHNIIVPYGPYRTGDGAVNLGIQNEGQWERLCRIALRRPELADDPRFASNEARVRNRAELEPLIEEIFGREDRAAVVARLVEADVPFGSLNEVDDLVDHPQLAARDRWLEVDSPVGPLRALAHPLNLSGLPQRADPVPALGQHTDAVAAELGYSADEIRELRDQGAI
;
A
#
# COMPACT_ATOMS: atom_id res chain seq x y z
N GLY A 1 -20.97 17.22 -2.36
CA GLY A 1 -20.61 16.44 -1.16
C GLY A 1 -19.74 15.26 -1.55
N GLY A 2 -19.87 14.14 -0.86
CA GLY A 2 -19.12 12.90 -1.12
C GLY A 2 -17.73 12.87 -0.49
N ASP A 3 -16.96 11.84 -0.82
CA ASP A 3 -15.57 11.67 -0.43
C ASP A 3 -14.73 12.90 -0.85
N PHE A 4 -13.98 13.48 0.10
CA PHE A 4 -13.15 14.64 -0.17
C PHE A 4 -12.03 14.35 -1.18
N ALA A 5 -11.58 13.09 -1.31
CA ALA A 5 -10.54 12.69 -2.24
C ALA A 5 -10.93 12.97 -3.70
N ARG A 6 -12.23 13.10 -4.02
CA ARG A 6 -12.72 13.56 -5.33
C ARG A 6 -12.18 14.93 -5.75
N ARG A 7 -11.66 15.72 -4.81
CA ARG A 7 -11.23 17.13 -5.03
C ARG A 7 -9.78 17.39 -4.66
N TYR A 8 -8.95 16.36 -4.53
CA TYR A 8 -7.51 16.54 -4.28
C TYR A 8 -6.78 17.16 -5.47
N ASP A 9 -7.14 16.75 -6.68
CA ASP A 9 -6.62 17.27 -7.93
C ASP A 9 -7.66 17.06 -9.05
N SER A 10 -7.25 17.28 -10.30
CA SER A 10 -8.07 17.05 -11.49
C SER A 10 -7.27 16.46 -12.67
N VAL A 11 -6.11 15.83 -12.39
CA VAL A 11 -5.14 15.49 -13.44
C VAL A 11 -5.59 14.35 -14.36
N VAL A 12 -6.59 13.56 -13.94
CA VAL A 12 -7.15 12.46 -14.75
C VAL A 12 -8.40 12.94 -15.48
N GLY A 13 -8.21 13.80 -16.49
CA GLY A 13 -9.31 14.30 -17.33
C GLY A 13 -10.38 15.10 -16.56
N GLY A 14 -10.00 15.75 -15.44
CA GLY A 14 -10.95 16.43 -14.55
C GLY A 14 -11.26 15.67 -13.26
N LEU A 15 -10.83 14.41 -13.13
CA LEU A 15 -10.94 13.60 -11.91
C LEU A 15 -9.64 13.60 -11.11
N SER A 16 -9.79 13.41 -9.80
CA SER A 16 -8.67 13.20 -8.88
C SER A 16 -7.98 11.85 -9.11
N ALA A 17 -6.64 11.85 -9.20
CA ALA A 17 -5.85 10.64 -9.36
C ALA A 17 -6.08 9.64 -8.21
N TYR A 18 -6.12 10.13 -6.97
CA TYR A 18 -6.38 9.30 -5.80
C TYR A 18 -7.80 8.71 -5.80
N PHE A 19 -8.79 9.49 -6.24
CA PHE A 19 -10.15 8.99 -6.30
C PHE A 19 -10.29 7.87 -7.34
N VAL A 20 -9.72 8.06 -8.54
CA VAL A 20 -9.70 7.06 -9.62
C VAL A 20 -9.02 5.77 -9.15
N TRP A 21 -7.84 5.89 -8.54
CA TRP A 21 -7.07 4.73 -8.06
C TRP A 21 -7.83 3.92 -7.00
N LEU A 22 -8.45 4.57 -6.03
CA LEU A 22 -9.02 3.89 -4.85
C LEU A 22 -10.50 3.50 -4.99
N ASN A 23 -11.23 3.96 -6.01
CA ASN A 23 -12.69 3.77 -6.11
C ASN A 23 -13.18 3.05 -7.35
N ARG A 24 -12.27 2.56 -8.20
CA ARG A 24 -12.61 1.63 -9.29
C ARG A 24 -13.35 0.40 -8.75
N GLY A 25 -14.41 0.00 -9.43
CA GLY A 25 -15.20 -1.20 -9.13
C GLY A 25 -16.14 -1.08 -7.93
N LYS A 26 -16.37 0.14 -7.45
CA LYS A 26 -17.37 0.45 -6.41
C LYS A 26 -18.64 1.00 -7.02
N ARG A 27 -19.75 0.83 -6.31
CA ARG A 27 -21.00 1.59 -6.53
C ARG A 27 -21.05 2.77 -5.58
N SER A 28 -21.69 3.86 -5.99
CA SER A 28 -21.83 5.09 -5.18
C SER A 28 -23.30 5.39 -4.94
N LEU A 29 -23.68 5.40 -3.66
CA LEU A 29 -24.96 5.86 -3.13
C LEU A 29 -24.72 7.18 -2.37
N THR A 30 -25.54 8.19 -2.63
CA THR A 30 -25.67 9.38 -1.78
C THR A 30 -26.74 9.12 -0.73
N LEU A 31 -26.43 9.40 0.53
CA LEU A 31 -27.35 9.16 1.63
C LEU A 31 -27.10 10.16 2.76
N ASP A 32 -28.13 10.93 3.12
CA ASP A 32 -28.22 11.59 4.41
C ASP A 32 -29.16 10.78 5.31
N PHE A 33 -28.57 9.95 6.18
CA PHE A 33 -29.35 9.11 7.08
C PHE A 33 -29.97 9.88 8.26
N LYS A 34 -29.75 11.20 8.36
CA LYS A 34 -30.44 12.07 9.33
C LYS A 34 -31.74 12.65 8.76
N ALA A 35 -31.89 12.65 7.43
CA ALA A 35 -33.14 13.03 6.78
C ALA A 35 -34.23 11.98 7.00
N PRO A 36 -35.52 12.35 6.90
CA PRO A 36 -36.62 11.40 6.93
C PRO A 36 -36.41 10.25 5.93
N GLY A 37 -36.67 9.01 6.34
CA GLY A 37 -36.46 7.80 5.52
C GLY A 37 -35.00 7.37 5.31
N GLY A 38 -34.02 8.26 5.48
CA GLY A 38 -32.60 7.94 5.22
C GLY A 38 -32.02 6.89 6.16
N ARG A 39 -32.38 6.92 7.46
CA ARG A 39 -31.95 5.89 8.42
C ARG A 39 -32.48 4.51 8.08
N GLU A 40 -33.74 4.43 7.65
CA GLU A 40 -34.35 3.17 7.25
C GLU A 40 -33.62 2.55 6.05
N LEU A 41 -33.27 3.37 5.05
CA LEU A 41 -32.49 2.90 3.90
C LEU A 41 -31.13 2.35 4.34
N LEU A 42 -30.42 3.04 5.24
CA LEU A 42 -29.15 2.57 5.80
C LEU A 42 -29.31 1.23 6.52
N ASP A 43 -30.33 1.09 7.36
CA ASP A 43 -30.57 -0.13 8.13
C ASP A 43 -30.93 -1.31 7.20
N ARG A 44 -31.70 -1.08 6.13
CA ARG A 44 -31.95 -2.11 5.10
C ARG A 44 -30.68 -2.53 4.36
N LEU A 45 -29.79 -1.58 4.08
CA LEU A 45 -28.49 -1.87 3.47
C LEU A 45 -27.60 -2.71 4.39
N LEU A 46 -27.50 -2.32 5.67
CA LEU A 46 -26.73 -3.02 6.69
C LEU A 46 -27.24 -4.45 6.92
N ALA A 47 -28.55 -4.66 6.88
CA ALA A 47 -29.15 -5.98 7.03
C ALA A 47 -28.76 -6.98 5.93
N ARG A 48 -28.30 -6.49 4.77
CA ARG A 48 -27.85 -7.32 3.64
C ARG A 48 -26.33 -7.35 3.48
N ALA A 49 -25.60 -6.58 4.27
CA ALA A 49 -24.16 -6.48 4.16
C ALA A 49 -23.45 -7.68 4.82
N ASP A 50 -22.38 -8.14 4.20
CA ASP A 50 -21.46 -9.11 4.80
C ASP A 50 -20.38 -8.44 5.64
N VAL A 51 -19.92 -7.28 5.17
CA VAL A 51 -18.82 -6.51 5.75
C VAL A 51 -19.19 -5.03 5.73
N VAL A 52 -18.95 -4.35 6.84
CA VAL A 52 -18.95 -2.88 6.93
C VAL A 52 -17.53 -2.43 7.21
N VAL A 53 -17.03 -1.49 6.41
CA VAL A 53 -15.71 -0.88 6.59
C VAL A 53 -15.91 0.60 6.82
N GLN A 54 -15.30 1.13 7.88
CA GLN A 54 -15.37 2.56 8.21
C GLN A 54 -14.03 3.05 8.79
N ASN A 55 -13.71 4.30 8.49
CA ASN A 55 -12.54 5.01 9.01
C ASN A 55 -12.93 6.39 9.56
N LEU A 56 -14.08 6.47 10.21
CA LEU A 56 -14.59 7.69 10.82
C LEU A 56 -13.71 8.11 11.99
N GLY A 57 -13.73 9.41 12.31
CA GLY A 57 -12.97 9.92 13.45
C GLY A 57 -13.40 9.29 14.78
N PRO A 58 -12.55 9.35 15.82
CA PRO A 58 -12.84 8.76 17.13
C PRO A 58 -14.22 9.13 17.68
N GLY A 59 -14.95 8.12 18.15
CA GLY A 59 -16.29 8.27 18.72
C GLY A 59 -17.40 8.63 17.73
N VAL A 60 -17.10 8.85 16.44
CA VAL A 60 -18.11 9.22 15.44
C VAL A 60 -19.03 8.04 15.15
N ALA A 61 -18.49 6.84 14.94
CA ALA A 61 -19.28 5.66 14.62
C ALA A 61 -20.30 5.34 15.74
N GLU A 62 -19.88 5.42 16.99
CA GLU A 62 -20.72 5.19 18.17
C GLU A 62 -21.83 6.23 18.28
N ARG A 63 -21.50 7.52 18.07
CA ARG A 63 -22.51 8.60 18.06
C ARG A 63 -23.54 8.46 16.95
N LEU A 64 -23.20 7.76 15.87
CA LEU A 64 -24.10 7.50 14.75
C LEU A 64 -24.83 6.15 14.86
N ASP A 65 -24.61 5.39 15.94
CA ASP A 65 -25.12 4.02 16.13
C ASP A 65 -24.64 3.04 15.02
N LEU A 66 -23.41 3.28 14.56
CA LEU A 66 -22.67 2.49 13.56
C LEU A 66 -21.38 1.88 14.12
N GLY A 67 -21.17 1.95 15.44
CA GLY A 67 -20.05 1.28 16.09
C GLY A 67 -20.20 -0.24 16.08
N ALA A 68 -19.07 -0.95 16.07
CA ALA A 68 -19.06 -2.41 15.91
C ALA A 68 -19.94 -3.18 16.91
N THR A 69 -19.97 -2.76 18.17
CA THR A 69 -20.81 -3.39 19.21
C THR A 69 -22.30 -3.34 18.84
N ALA A 70 -22.80 -2.17 18.47
CA ALA A 70 -24.22 -1.97 18.12
C ALA A 70 -24.58 -2.72 16.83
N LEU A 71 -23.71 -2.64 15.82
CA LEU A 71 -23.93 -3.32 14.54
C LEU A 71 -23.96 -4.84 14.69
N ARG A 72 -23.02 -5.44 15.44
CA ARG A 72 -22.97 -6.90 15.63
C ARG A 72 -24.10 -7.43 16.52
N ALA A 73 -24.60 -6.63 17.46
CA ALA A 73 -25.79 -6.99 18.22
C ALA A 73 -27.03 -7.12 17.32
N ARG A 74 -27.17 -6.23 16.32
CA ARG A 74 -28.27 -6.28 15.33
C ARG A 74 -28.05 -7.31 14.23
N HIS A 75 -26.80 -7.52 13.83
CA HIS A 75 -26.41 -8.39 12.71
C HIS A 75 -25.26 -9.32 13.13
N PRO A 76 -25.52 -10.45 13.81
CA PRO A 76 -24.47 -11.32 14.36
C PRO A 76 -23.49 -11.92 13.33
N ARG A 77 -23.90 -11.98 12.04
CA ARG A 77 -23.07 -12.45 10.92
C ARG A 77 -22.18 -11.36 10.31
N LEU A 78 -22.39 -10.10 10.68
CA LEU A 78 -21.71 -8.96 10.08
C LEU A 78 -20.26 -8.89 10.55
N VAL A 79 -19.33 -8.75 9.61
CA VAL A 79 -17.96 -8.36 9.90
C VAL A 79 -17.88 -6.84 9.92
N VAL A 80 -17.42 -6.25 11.03
CA VAL A 80 -17.27 -4.79 11.14
C VAL A 80 -15.78 -4.46 11.24
N CYS A 81 -15.26 -3.74 10.26
CA CYS A 81 -13.89 -3.29 10.20
C CYS A 81 -13.81 -1.78 10.48
N GLU A 82 -13.11 -1.45 11.56
CA GLU A 82 -12.92 -0.09 12.04
C GLU A 82 -11.43 0.27 11.90
N LEU A 83 -11.13 1.21 11.01
CA LEU A 83 -9.80 1.74 10.81
C LEU A 83 -9.62 3.04 11.60
N SER A 84 -8.50 3.15 12.31
CA SER A 84 -8.16 4.33 13.09
C SER A 84 -6.67 4.63 13.02
N GLY A 85 -6.26 5.80 13.52
CA GLY A 85 -4.84 6.14 13.63
C GLY A 85 -4.09 5.30 14.66
N TYR A 86 -4.63 5.29 15.89
CA TYR A 86 -3.93 4.82 17.10
C TYR A 86 -4.67 3.70 17.85
N GLY A 87 -5.76 3.18 17.30
CA GLY A 87 -6.62 2.21 17.98
C GLY A 87 -7.67 2.85 18.88
N SER A 88 -8.54 2.01 19.46
CA SER A 88 -9.66 2.34 20.33
C SER A 88 -9.24 2.55 21.79
N SER A 89 -7.99 2.22 22.14
CA SER A 89 -7.46 2.25 23.50
C SER A 89 -6.16 3.06 23.61
N GLY A 90 -5.69 3.24 24.85
CA GLY A 90 -4.46 3.99 25.12
C GLY A 90 -4.63 5.52 25.12
N PRO A 91 -3.51 6.25 25.26
CA PRO A 91 -3.52 7.71 25.45
C PRO A 91 -3.86 8.49 24.17
N TYR A 92 -3.70 7.89 22.98
CA TYR A 92 -3.87 8.57 21.69
C TYR A 92 -5.17 8.20 20.96
N ARG A 93 -6.08 7.45 21.59
CA ARG A 93 -7.35 7.01 20.96
C ARG A 93 -8.20 8.14 20.38
N GLU A 94 -8.16 9.34 20.96
CA GLU A 94 -8.93 10.52 20.50
C GLU A 94 -8.15 11.39 19.49
N ARG A 95 -6.90 11.06 19.18
CA ARG A 95 -6.07 11.87 18.28
C ARG A 95 -6.43 11.58 16.82
N LYS A 96 -6.43 12.65 16.03
CA LYS A 96 -6.49 12.55 14.57
C LYS A 96 -5.15 12.07 14.03
N ALA A 97 -5.21 11.29 12.96
CA ALA A 97 -4.06 10.73 12.29
C ALA A 97 -4.14 11.01 10.80
N PHE A 98 -2.97 11.20 10.20
CA PHE A 98 -2.75 11.19 8.77
C PHE A 98 -1.43 10.48 8.51
N ASP A 99 -1.26 9.96 7.30
CA ASP A 99 -0.08 9.19 6.88
C ASP A 99 1.25 9.74 7.40
N LEU A 100 1.57 11.01 7.09
CA LEU A 100 2.82 11.65 7.50
C LEU A 100 3.03 11.63 9.03
N LEU A 101 1.98 11.88 9.81
CA LEU A 101 2.08 11.90 11.27
C LEU A 101 2.47 10.51 11.78
N LEU A 102 1.88 9.47 11.19
CA LEU A 102 2.09 8.08 11.58
C LEU A 102 3.44 7.53 11.10
N GLN A 103 3.97 8.01 9.97
CA GLN A 103 5.35 7.77 9.59
C GLN A 103 6.34 8.35 10.63
N GLY A 104 6.00 9.49 11.24
CA GLY A 104 6.78 10.07 12.33
C GLY A 104 6.71 9.25 13.61
N GLU A 105 5.50 8.93 14.06
CA GLU A 105 5.25 8.17 15.31
C GLU A 105 5.84 6.74 15.28
N SER A 106 5.81 6.08 14.11
CA SER A 106 6.38 4.73 13.91
C SER A 106 7.91 4.73 13.75
N ALA A 107 8.57 5.90 13.82
CA ALA A 107 9.98 6.09 13.56
C ALA A 107 10.44 5.73 12.12
N LEU A 108 9.53 5.51 11.18
CA LEU A 108 9.87 5.22 9.78
C LEU A 108 10.74 6.33 9.16
N ILE A 109 10.38 7.59 9.42
CA ILE A 109 11.15 8.77 8.97
C ILE A 109 12.59 8.75 9.52
N SER A 110 12.81 8.19 10.72
CA SER A 110 14.16 8.14 11.31
C SER A 110 15.13 7.28 10.49
N THR A 111 14.60 6.33 9.73
CA THR A 111 15.36 5.40 8.87
C THR A 111 15.30 5.72 7.39
N THR A 112 14.52 6.75 7.00
CA THR A 112 14.27 7.11 5.60
C THR A 112 14.85 8.49 5.28
N GLY A 113 15.52 8.63 4.13
CA GLY A 113 16.18 9.86 3.70
C GLY A 113 17.67 9.69 3.46
N THR A 114 18.38 10.80 3.26
CA THR A 114 19.84 10.80 3.15
C THR A 114 20.49 10.78 4.53
N PRO A 115 21.81 10.54 4.65
CA PRO A 115 22.52 10.70 5.92
C PRO A 115 22.26 12.09 6.55
N ASP A 116 22.21 13.12 5.72
CA ASP A 116 22.09 14.51 6.16
C ASP A 116 20.64 14.93 6.47
N GLU A 117 19.65 14.41 5.73
CA GLU A 117 18.27 14.88 5.82
C GLU A 117 17.24 13.73 5.88
N PRO A 118 16.33 13.72 6.87
CA PRO A 118 15.24 12.76 6.92
C PRO A 118 14.19 13.05 5.85
N ALA A 119 13.56 11.99 5.35
CA ALA A 119 12.47 12.09 4.37
C ALA A 119 11.32 11.16 4.75
N LYS A 120 10.09 11.55 4.41
CA LYS A 120 8.95 10.63 4.42
C LYS A 120 9.05 9.69 3.22
N VAL A 121 8.43 8.51 3.32
CA VAL A 121 8.13 7.70 2.15
C VAL A 121 7.17 8.47 1.24
N GLY A 122 7.45 8.47 -0.07
CA GLY A 122 6.76 9.32 -1.05
C GLY A 122 5.26 9.02 -1.17
N ILE A 123 4.90 7.74 -1.16
CA ILE A 123 3.51 7.24 -1.17
C ILE A 123 2.90 7.23 0.24
N SER A 124 1.57 7.11 0.31
CA SER A 124 0.79 6.99 1.55
C SER A 124 0.99 5.63 2.25
N ILE A 125 2.20 5.36 2.73
CA ILE A 125 2.62 4.04 3.22
C ILE A 125 1.83 3.57 4.45
N ALA A 126 1.46 4.47 5.36
CA ALA A 126 0.66 4.15 6.54
C ALA A 126 -0.77 3.79 6.16
N ASP A 127 -1.36 4.58 5.24
CA ASP A 127 -2.71 4.33 4.73
C ASP A 127 -2.77 2.99 3.98
N ILE A 128 -1.76 2.71 3.14
CA ILE A 128 -1.64 1.46 2.39
C ILE A 128 -1.43 0.28 3.34
N ALA A 129 -0.55 0.40 4.33
CA ALA A 129 -0.35 -0.66 5.32
C ALA A 129 -1.65 -1.02 6.04
N ALA A 130 -2.38 -0.02 6.54
CA ALA A 130 -3.66 -0.23 7.21
C ALA A 130 -4.71 -0.85 6.28
N GLY A 131 -4.79 -0.39 5.02
CA GLY A 131 -5.69 -0.98 4.02
C GLY A 131 -5.38 -2.45 3.73
N MET A 132 -4.10 -2.82 3.67
CA MET A 132 -3.67 -4.20 3.43
C MET A 132 -3.94 -5.12 4.61
N TYR A 133 -3.70 -4.68 5.85
CA TYR A 133 -4.05 -5.46 7.04
C TYR A 133 -5.58 -5.58 7.20
N ALA A 134 -6.33 -4.51 6.95
CA ALA A 134 -7.79 -4.57 6.95
C ALA A 134 -8.31 -5.57 5.91
N PHE A 135 -7.79 -5.54 4.68
CA PHE A 135 -8.13 -6.51 3.63
C PHE A 135 -7.85 -7.95 4.06
N ALA A 136 -6.65 -8.24 4.58
CA ALA A 136 -6.28 -9.57 5.04
C ALA A 136 -7.16 -10.06 6.21
N SER A 137 -7.42 -9.19 7.20
CA SER A 137 -8.28 -9.52 8.34
C SER A 137 -9.73 -9.74 7.93
N ILE A 138 -10.25 -8.99 6.94
CA ILE A 138 -11.61 -9.21 6.40
C ILE A 138 -11.69 -10.58 5.73
N LEU A 139 -10.70 -10.97 4.92
CA LEU A 139 -10.68 -12.30 4.30
C LEU A 139 -10.64 -13.42 5.36
N ALA A 140 -9.80 -13.27 6.39
CA ALA A 140 -9.72 -14.22 7.49
C ALA A 140 -11.04 -14.31 8.27
N ALA A 141 -11.68 -13.17 8.55
CA ALA A 141 -12.97 -13.09 9.22
C ALA A 141 -14.10 -13.75 8.42
N LEU A 142 -14.14 -13.50 7.11
CA LEU A 142 -15.11 -14.13 6.23
C LEU A 142 -14.90 -15.65 6.18
N TYR A 143 -13.65 -16.11 6.11
CA TYR A 143 -13.33 -17.54 6.15
C TYR A 143 -13.73 -18.20 7.47
N GLU A 144 -13.46 -17.57 8.61
CA GLU A 144 -13.86 -18.08 9.93
C GLU A 144 -15.38 -18.07 10.11
N ARG A 145 -16.07 -17.08 9.53
CA ARG A 145 -17.54 -17.00 9.55
C ARG A 145 -18.21 -18.16 8.85
N GLU A 146 -17.59 -18.76 7.83
CA GLU A 146 -18.13 -19.98 7.19
C GLU A 146 -18.15 -21.19 8.15
N ARG A 147 -17.27 -21.19 9.17
CA ARG A 147 -17.17 -22.29 10.15
C ARG A 147 -18.05 -22.04 11.37
N THR A 148 -18.08 -20.79 11.83
CA THR A 148 -18.75 -20.41 13.09
C THR A 148 -20.17 -19.89 12.87
N GLY A 149 -20.46 -19.43 11.65
CA GLY A 149 -21.68 -18.70 11.34
C GLY A 149 -21.73 -17.29 11.94
N LEU A 150 -20.66 -16.78 12.55
CA LEU A 150 -20.60 -15.50 13.25
C LEU A 150 -19.59 -14.56 12.60
N GLY A 151 -19.94 -13.28 12.48
CA GLY A 151 -19.00 -12.24 12.10
C GLY A 151 -18.13 -11.80 13.29
N CYS A 152 -17.14 -10.95 13.03
CA CYS A 152 -16.26 -10.40 14.06
C CYS A 152 -16.06 -8.89 13.92
N THR A 153 -15.47 -8.29 14.95
CA THR A 153 -14.97 -6.92 14.88
C THR A 153 -13.49 -6.97 14.53
N ILE A 154 -13.10 -6.20 13.53
CA ILE A 154 -11.71 -5.98 13.14
C ILE A 154 -11.37 -4.54 13.51
N GLU A 155 -10.39 -4.39 14.39
CA GLU A 155 -9.79 -3.09 14.68
C GLU A 155 -8.44 -3.01 13.97
N THR A 156 -8.19 -1.97 13.20
CA THR A 156 -6.92 -1.77 12.51
C THR A 156 -6.41 -0.36 12.78
N ALA A 157 -5.37 -0.27 13.60
CA ALA A 157 -4.66 0.98 13.85
C ALA A 157 -3.53 1.16 12.84
N MET A 158 -3.45 2.33 12.21
CA MET A 158 -2.36 2.67 11.29
C MET A 158 -0.98 2.59 11.97
N LEU A 159 -0.91 2.95 13.26
CA LEU A 159 0.34 2.88 14.03
C LEU A 159 0.81 1.43 14.18
N ASP A 160 -0.09 0.51 14.53
CA ASP A 160 0.24 -0.91 14.70
C ASP A 160 0.75 -1.50 13.38
N CYS A 161 0.11 -1.14 12.26
CA CYS A 161 0.49 -1.60 10.93
C CYS A 161 1.91 -1.17 10.54
N LEU A 162 2.25 0.11 10.77
CA LEU A 162 3.60 0.58 10.49
C LEU A 162 4.63 0.10 11.51
N ALA A 163 4.25 -0.01 12.78
CA ALA A 163 5.12 -0.54 13.82
C ALA A 163 5.52 -1.99 13.50
N GLU A 164 4.59 -2.81 13.02
CA GLU A 164 4.86 -4.17 12.55
C GLU A 164 5.90 -4.19 11.42
N TRP A 165 5.78 -3.29 10.43
CA TRP A 165 6.78 -3.17 9.35
C TRP A 165 8.13 -2.63 9.80
N MET A 166 8.15 -1.90 10.92
CA MET A 166 9.36 -1.36 11.57
C MET A 166 10.00 -2.33 12.57
N THR A 167 9.50 -3.57 12.69
CA THR A 167 9.98 -4.56 13.66
C THR A 167 11.47 -4.89 13.47
N ALA A 168 11.97 -4.99 12.24
CA ALA A 168 13.40 -5.23 12.00
C ALA A 168 14.28 -4.08 12.55
N PRO A 169 14.05 -2.79 12.20
CA PRO A 169 14.69 -1.66 12.88
C PRO A 169 14.51 -1.65 14.40
N ALA A 170 13.33 -2.03 14.90
CA ALA A 170 13.07 -2.11 16.34
C ALA A 170 13.98 -3.14 17.03
N TYR A 171 14.20 -4.32 16.43
CA TYR A 171 15.11 -5.33 16.97
C TYR A 171 16.57 -4.87 17.02
N TYR A 172 17.03 -4.08 16.04
CA TYR A 172 18.36 -3.48 16.08
C TYR A 172 18.55 -2.58 17.31
N TRP A 173 17.51 -1.86 17.72
CA TRP A 173 17.53 -1.10 18.96
C TRP A 173 17.40 -2.01 20.19
N MET A 174 16.36 -2.85 20.26
CA MET A 174 16.06 -3.67 21.44
C MET A 174 17.23 -4.58 21.84
N TYR A 175 17.87 -5.24 20.87
CA TYR A 175 18.93 -6.21 21.13
C TYR A 175 20.33 -5.68 20.87
N GLY A 176 20.49 -4.80 19.88
CA GLY A 176 21.80 -4.26 19.48
C GLY A 176 22.12 -2.89 20.08
N GLN A 177 21.14 -2.20 20.67
CA GLN A 177 21.24 -0.79 21.09
C GLN A 177 21.80 0.11 19.98
N LYS A 178 21.53 -0.26 18.72
CA LYS A 178 22.04 0.40 17.53
C LYS A 178 20.89 1.03 16.77
N LYS A 179 20.95 2.34 16.57
CA LYS A 179 20.05 3.03 15.66
C LYS A 179 20.49 2.74 14.24
N LEU A 180 19.55 2.29 13.39
CA LEU A 180 19.82 2.18 11.97
C LEU A 180 19.88 3.59 11.38
N GLU A 181 21.00 3.88 10.70
CA GLU A 181 21.20 5.15 10.04
C GLU A 181 20.42 5.21 8.73
N ARG A 182 20.07 6.43 8.33
CA ARG A 182 19.51 6.70 7.00
C ARG A 182 20.58 6.46 5.95
N ALA A 183 20.26 5.61 4.98
CA ALA A 183 21.23 5.14 4.00
C ALA A 183 20.95 5.66 2.58
N GLY A 184 20.03 6.61 2.40
CA GLY A 184 19.59 7.06 1.09
C GLY A 184 19.03 5.89 0.28
N MET A 185 19.58 5.68 -0.92
CA MET A 185 19.21 4.55 -1.79
C MET A 185 19.97 3.25 -1.49
N ARG A 186 20.83 3.22 -0.46
CA ARG A 186 21.52 1.99 -0.02
C ARG A 186 20.69 1.26 1.03
N HIS A 187 20.90 -0.05 1.17
CA HIS A 187 20.38 -0.78 2.32
C HIS A 187 21.24 -0.51 3.56
N ASN A 188 20.66 -0.43 4.76
CA ASN A 188 21.38 -0.13 6.00
C ASN A 188 22.21 -1.32 6.52
N ILE A 189 21.78 -2.57 6.25
CA ILE A 189 22.38 -3.79 6.82
C ILE A 189 22.78 -4.85 5.78
N ILE A 190 22.66 -4.55 4.48
CA ILE A 190 23.03 -5.48 3.40
C ILE A 190 23.96 -4.73 2.43
N VAL A 191 25.10 -5.34 2.08
CA VAL A 191 26.10 -4.76 1.16
C VAL A 191 26.65 -5.88 0.25
N PRO A 192 26.77 -5.67 -1.08
CA PRO A 192 26.33 -4.49 -1.83
C PRO A 192 24.81 -4.49 -2.12
N TYR A 193 24.15 -3.37 -1.81
CA TYR A 193 22.71 -3.17 -2.07
C TYR A 193 22.41 -1.68 -2.30
N GLY A 194 21.96 -1.35 -3.50
CA GLY A 194 21.70 0.02 -3.96
C GLY A 194 22.41 0.36 -5.28
N PRO A 195 22.49 1.65 -5.66
CA PRO A 195 23.01 2.07 -6.96
C PRO A 195 24.53 2.11 -7.02
N TYR A 196 25.14 1.47 -8.01
CA TYR A 196 26.58 1.53 -8.30
C TYR A 196 26.80 2.16 -9.67
N ARG A 197 27.74 3.11 -9.73
CA ARG A 197 28.01 3.90 -10.95
C ARG A 197 28.65 3.04 -12.04
N THR A 198 28.23 3.26 -13.28
CA THR A 198 28.88 2.78 -14.51
C THR A 198 29.47 3.98 -15.26
N GLY A 199 30.17 3.75 -16.38
CA GLY A 199 30.80 4.81 -17.16
C GLY A 199 29.82 5.85 -17.72
N ASP A 200 28.56 5.47 -17.94
CA ASP A 200 27.50 6.29 -18.55
C ASP A 200 26.18 6.27 -17.74
N GLY A 201 26.19 5.80 -16.49
CA GLY A 201 24.97 5.69 -15.69
C GLY A 201 25.17 4.96 -14.36
N ALA A 202 24.19 4.12 -13.99
CA ALA A 202 24.26 3.28 -12.80
C ALA A 202 23.43 1.99 -12.97
N VAL A 203 23.73 1.01 -12.13
CA VAL A 203 22.93 -0.21 -11.94
C VAL A 203 22.59 -0.35 -10.46
N ASN A 204 21.37 -0.79 -10.14
CA ASN A 204 21.02 -1.16 -8.76
C ASN A 204 21.39 -2.62 -8.53
N LEU A 205 22.15 -2.90 -7.48
CA LEU A 205 22.44 -4.27 -7.03
C LEU A 205 21.59 -4.63 -5.82
N GLY A 206 21.30 -5.92 -5.67
CA GLY A 206 20.68 -6.50 -4.48
C GLY A 206 21.31 -7.84 -4.11
N ILE A 207 22.55 -7.81 -3.59
CA ILE A 207 23.28 -9.02 -3.21
C ILE A 207 22.93 -9.40 -1.77
N GLN A 208 22.23 -10.50 -1.58
CA GLN A 208 21.66 -10.88 -0.29
C GLN A 208 22.30 -12.13 0.33
N ASN A 209 23.08 -12.90 -0.43
CA ASN A 209 23.74 -14.09 0.09
C ASN A 209 25.16 -14.27 -0.47
N GLU A 210 25.93 -15.16 0.17
CA GLU A 210 27.34 -15.37 -0.15
C GLU A 210 27.56 -16.00 -1.53
N GLY A 211 26.64 -16.83 -2.02
CA GLY A 211 26.72 -17.37 -3.38
C GLY A 211 26.57 -16.29 -4.46
N GLN A 212 25.70 -15.30 -4.24
CA GLN A 212 25.57 -14.14 -5.11
C GLN A 212 26.80 -13.23 -5.02
N TRP A 213 27.35 -13.03 -3.82
CA TRP A 213 28.58 -12.28 -3.62
C TRP A 213 29.75 -12.90 -4.37
N GLU A 214 29.95 -14.21 -4.25
CA GLU A 214 31.01 -14.93 -4.95
C GLU A 214 30.89 -14.77 -6.47
N ARG A 215 29.68 -14.97 -7.04
CA ARG A 215 29.45 -14.77 -8.47
C ARG A 215 29.66 -13.33 -8.91
N LEU A 216 29.23 -12.35 -8.12
CA LEU A 216 29.49 -10.94 -8.39
C LEU A 216 31.00 -10.70 -8.50
N CYS A 217 31.80 -11.15 -7.53
CA CYS A 217 33.25 -10.96 -7.52
C CYS A 217 33.94 -11.66 -8.70
N ARG A 218 33.67 -12.96 -8.88
CA ARG A 218 34.39 -13.78 -9.86
C ARG A 218 33.99 -13.46 -11.30
N ILE A 219 32.70 -13.23 -11.56
CA ILE A 219 32.18 -13.09 -12.93
C ILE A 219 31.96 -11.61 -13.30
N ALA A 220 31.20 -10.87 -12.50
CA ALA A 220 30.80 -9.52 -12.89
C ALA A 220 31.91 -8.47 -12.67
N LEU A 221 32.55 -8.51 -11.50
CA LEU A 221 33.67 -7.64 -11.15
C LEU A 221 34.99 -8.14 -11.73
N ARG A 222 35.09 -9.44 -12.06
CA ARG A 222 36.32 -10.10 -12.51
C ARG A 222 37.49 -9.90 -11.55
N ARG A 223 37.18 -9.89 -10.25
CA ARG A 223 38.11 -9.74 -9.12
C ARG A 223 37.84 -10.86 -8.12
N PRO A 224 38.21 -12.11 -8.45
CA PRO A 224 37.93 -13.27 -7.61
C PRO A 224 38.49 -13.12 -6.18
N GLU A 225 39.59 -12.41 -6.00
CA GLU A 225 40.20 -12.17 -4.70
C GLU A 225 39.31 -11.38 -3.74
N LEU A 226 38.33 -10.61 -4.23
CA LEU A 226 37.37 -9.92 -3.35
C LEU A 226 36.43 -10.92 -2.65
N ALA A 227 36.11 -12.04 -3.29
CA ALA A 227 35.31 -13.09 -2.66
C ALA A 227 36.09 -13.76 -1.52
N ASP A 228 37.40 -13.89 -1.68
CA ASP A 228 38.29 -14.61 -0.76
C ASP A 228 38.88 -13.68 0.33
N ASP A 229 38.65 -12.35 0.25
CA ASP A 229 39.13 -11.36 1.22
C ASP A 229 38.35 -11.45 2.55
N PRO A 230 39.00 -11.68 3.70
CA PRO A 230 38.35 -11.75 5.01
C PRO A 230 37.53 -10.50 5.38
N ARG A 231 37.86 -9.33 4.82
CA ARG A 231 37.08 -8.09 5.02
C ARG A 231 35.71 -8.14 4.36
N PHE A 232 35.53 -8.99 3.35
CA PHE A 232 34.31 -9.07 2.54
C PHE A 232 33.66 -10.46 2.52
N ALA A 233 34.20 -11.41 3.29
CA ALA A 233 33.79 -12.82 3.30
C ALA A 233 32.38 -13.09 3.87
N SER A 234 31.75 -12.11 4.53
CA SER A 234 30.37 -12.20 5.00
C SER A 234 29.65 -10.86 4.87
N ASN A 235 28.31 -10.88 4.83
CA ASN A 235 27.54 -9.64 4.81
C ASN A 235 27.89 -8.69 5.97
N GLU A 236 28.06 -9.21 7.19
CA GLU A 236 28.45 -8.37 8.33
C GLU A 236 29.84 -7.73 8.13
N ALA A 237 30.79 -8.49 7.58
CA ALA A 237 32.11 -7.98 7.24
C ALA A 237 32.01 -6.90 6.15
N ARG A 238 31.21 -7.12 5.11
CA ARG A 238 30.94 -6.13 4.05
C ARG A 238 30.27 -4.87 4.57
N VAL A 239 29.33 -4.99 5.51
CA VAL A 239 28.69 -3.83 6.17
C VAL A 239 29.72 -3.04 6.97
N ARG A 240 30.59 -3.71 7.75
CA ARG A 240 31.64 -3.06 8.54
C ARG A 240 32.68 -2.35 7.66
N ASN A 241 33.02 -2.96 6.53
CA ASN A 241 34.02 -2.46 5.59
C ASN A 241 33.39 -1.79 4.36
N ARG A 242 32.15 -1.27 4.47
CA ARG A 242 31.42 -0.65 3.34
C ARG A 242 32.22 0.44 2.65
N ALA A 243 32.83 1.33 3.44
CA ALA A 243 33.59 2.46 2.94
C ALA A 243 34.82 2.03 2.12
N GLU A 244 35.32 0.80 2.32
CA GLU A 244 36.40 0.22 1.51
C GLU A 244 35.85 -0.55 0.31
N LEU A 245 34.75 -1.29 0.47
CA LEU A 245 34.20 -2.16 -0.57
C LEU A 245 33.52 -1.40 -1.71
N GLU A 246 32.63 -0.46 -1.39
CA GLU A 246 31.81 0.19 -2.43
C GLU A 246 32.64 0.96 -3.46
N PRO A 247 33.69 1.71 -3.07
CA PRO A 247 34.57 2.36 -4.04
C PRO A 247 35.25 1.38 -5.01
N LEU A 248 35.60 0.16 -4.56
CA LEU A 248 36.18 -0.85 -5.44
C LEU A 248 35.17 -1.32 -6.51
N ILE A 249 33.92 -1.51 -6.11
CA ILE A 249 32.84 -1.88 -7.04
C ILE A 249 32.60 -0.75 -8.05
N GLU A 250 32.50 0.49 -7.57
CA GLU A 250 32.29 1.66 -8.42
C GLU A 250 33.46 1.94 -9.35
N GLU A 251 34.71 1.71 -8.92
CA GLU A 251 35.89 1.83 -9.77
C GLU A 251 35.87 0.81 -10.93
N ILE A 252 35.44 -0.43 -10.66
CA ILE A 252 35.40 -1.49 -11.67
C ILE A 252 34.26 -1.24 -12.67
N PHE A 253 33.05 -0.99 -12.18
CA PHE A 253 31.89 -0.74 -13.04
C PHE A 253 31.98 0.61 -13.76
N GLY A 254 32.59 1.63 -13.14
CA GLY A 254 32.77 2.96 -13.72
C GLY A 254 33.68 3.00 -14.96
N ARG A 255 34.41 1.93 -15.26
CA ARG A 255 35.28 1.80 -16.45
C ARG A 255 34.56 1.27 -17.69
N GLU A 256 33.33 0.79 -17.52
CA GLU A 256 32.55 0.12 -18.56
C GLU A 256 31.22 0.84 -18.75
N ASP A 257 30.65 0.78 -19.95
CA ASP A 257 29.29 1.25 -20.15
C ASP A 257 28.28 0.37 -19.40
N ARG A 258 27.10 0.92 -19.15
CA ARG A 258 26.02 0.24 -18.42
C ARG A 258 25.62 -1.06 -19.11
N ALA A 259 25.64 -1.09 -20.44
CA ALA A 259 25.25 -2.27 -21.21
C ALA A 259 26.21 -3.46 -20.96
N ALA A 260 27.52 -3.22 -20.94
CA ALA A 260 28.52 -4.22 -20.64
C ALA A 260 28.45 -4.69 -19.18
N VAL A 261 28.21 -3.79 -18.24
CA VAL A 261 28.00 -4.15 -16.82
C VAL A 261 26.74 -5.02 -16.68
N VAL A 262 25.63 -4.65 -17.30
CA VAL A 262 24.38 -5.43 -17.28
C VAL A 262 24.60 -6.82 -17.88
N ALA A 263 25.28 -6.94 -19.03
CA ALA A 263 25.57 -8.24 -19.63
C ALA A 263 26.35 -9.16 -18.67
N ARG A 264 27.32 -8.61 -17.94
CA ARG A 264 28.08 -9.35 -16.93
C ARG A 264 27.26 -9.73 -15.70
N LEU A 265 26.35 -8.86 -15.26
CA LEU A 265 25.44 -9.17 -14.15
C LEU A 265 24.45 -10.28 -14.52
N VAL A 266 23.99 -10.31 -15.77
CA VAL A 266 23.18 -11.41 -16.32
C VAL A 266 24.01 -12.70 -16.35
N GLU A 267 25.23 -12.66 -16.88
CA GLU A 267 26.14 -13.82 -16.91
C GLU A 267 26.43 -14.36 -15.50
N ALA A 268 26.60 -13.46 -14.53
CA ALA A 268 26.85 -13.81 -13.13
C ALA A 268 25.60 -14.36 -12.40
N ASP A 269 24.42 -14.30 -13.00
CA ASP A 269 23.16 -14.69 -12.36
C ASP A 269 22.99 -14.03 -10.98
N VAL A 270 23.14 -12.70 -10.92
CA VAL A 270 22.95 -11.92 -9.69
C VAL A 270 21.78 -10.94 -9.83
N PRO A 271 21.06 -10.62 -8.73
CA PRO A 271 19.95 -9.68 -8.79
C PRO A 271 20.43 -8.25 -9.05
N PHE A 272 19.88 -7.63 -10.10
CA PHE A 272 20.07 -6.22 -10.41
C PHE A 272 18.80 -5.60 -10.99
N GLY A 273 18.73 -4.27 -11.02
CA GLY A 273 17.62 -3.53 -11.61
C GLY A 273 18.00 -2.13 -12.08
N SER A 274 17.07 -1.50 -12.79
CA SER A 274 17.15 -0.09 -13.17
C SER A 274 16.62 0.82 -12.06
N LEU A 275 17.02 2.09 -12.07
CA LEU A 275 16.34 3.14 -11.32
C LEU A 275 15.37 3.83 -12.29
N ASN A 276 14.10 3.47 -12.20
CA ASN A 276 13.05 3.95 -13.09
C ASN A 276 12.36 5.16 -12.48
N GLU A 277 11.98 6.10 -13.32
CA GLU A 277 11.06 7.19 -12.99
C GLU A 277 9.59 6.75 -13.17
N VAL A 278 8.63 7.62 -12.85
CA VAL A 278 7.19 7.26 -12.88
C VAL A 278 6.69 7.01 -14.31
N ASP A 279 7.22 7.71 -15.29
CA ASP A 279 6.95 7.48 -16.72
C ASP A 279 7.53 6.12 -17.20
N ASP A 280 8.74 5.76 -16.76
CA ASP A 280 9.30 4.42 -17.01
C ASP A 280 8.43 3.30 -16.42
N LEU A 281 7.79 3.53 -15.26
CA LEU A 281 6.84 2.59 -14.67
C LEU A 281 5.59 2.43 -15.56
N VAL A 282 5.08 3.53 -16.11
CA VAL A 282 3.91 3.54 -17.00
C VAL A 282 4.18 2.68 -18.23
N ASP A 283 5.38 2.77 -18.80
CA ASP A 283 5.79 2.07 -20.02
C ASP A 283 6.67 0.83 -19.75
N HIS A 284 6.64 0.31 -18.53
CA HIS A 284 7.53 -0.78 -18.11
C HIS A 284 7.32 -2.05 -18.94
N PRO A 285 8.37 -2.61 -19.58
CA PRO A 285 8.23 -3.72 -20.53
C PRO A 285 7.66 -4.98 -19.88
N GLN A 286 8.03 -5.27 -18.63
CA GLN A 286 7.47 -6.40 -17.88
C GLN A 286 5.98 -6.24 -17.57
N LEU A 287 5.46 -5.02 -17.38
CA LEU A 287 4.04 -4.79 -17.15
C LEU A 287 3.25 -4.95 -18.45
N ALA A 288 3.81 -4.47 -19.56
CA ALA A 288 3.26 -4.69 -20.90
C ALA A 288 3.22 -6.18 -21.27
N ALA A 289 4.33 -6.92 -21.10
CA ALA A 289 4.42 -8.35 -21.41
C ALA A 289 3.51 -9.23 -20.53
N ARG A 290 2.98 -8.68 -19.43
CA ARG A 290 2.05 -9.35 -18.51
C ARG A 290 0.63 -8.81 -18.59
N ASP A 291 0.32 -8.01 -19.61
CA ASP A 291 -1.00 -7.40 -19.85
C ASP A 291 -1.57 -6.73 -18.59
N ARG A 292 -0.72 -5.95 -17.89
CA ARG A 292 -1.10 -5.36 -16.59
C ARG A 292 -1.87 -4.06 -16.72
N TRP A 293 -2.04 -3.51 -17.91
CA TRP A 293 -2.86 -2.33 -18.17
C TRP A 293 -4.20 -2.76 -18.74
N LEU A 294 -5.28 -2.22 -18.19
CA LEU A 294 -6.64 -2.44 -18.65
C LEU A 294 -7.37 -1.11 -18.82
N GLU A 295 -8.41 -1.10 -19.65
CA GLU A 295 -9.29 0.05 -19.84
C GLU A 295 -10.48 -0.05 -18.89
N VAL A 296 -10.87 1.07 -18.29
CA VAL A 296 -12.03 1.17 -17.38
C VAL A 296 -12.87 2.38 -17.73
N ASP A 297 -14.18 2.24 -17.64
CA ASP A 297 -15.09 3.36 -17.83
C ASP A 297 -15.03 4.34 -16.65
N SER A 298 -15.27 5.61 -16.94
CA SER A 298 -15.34 6.67 -15.94
C SER A 298 -16.28 7.81 -16.38
N PRO A 299 -16.64 8.73 -15.48
CA PRO A 299 -17.45 9.91 -15.82
C PRO A 299 -16.81 10.83 -16.86
N VAL A 300 -15.52 10.67 -17.15
CA VAL A 300 -14.77 11.47 -18.13
C VAL A 300 -14.35 10.64 -19.36
N GLY A 301 -14.97 9.47 -19.55
CA GLY A 301 -14.66 8.52 -20.63
C GLY A 301 -13.73 7.39 -20.18
N PRO A 302 -13.29 6.54 -21.12
CA PRO A 302 -12.39 5.42 -20.82
C PRO A 302 -11.03 5.88 -20.29
N LEU A 303 -10.51 5.18 -19.27
CA LEU A 303 -9.23 5.44 -18.64
C LEU A 303 -8.36 4.19 -18.63
N ARG A 304 -7.06 4.35 -18.88
CA ARG A 304 -6.05 3.30 -18.67
C ARG A 304 -5.75 3.16 -17.18
N ALA A 305 -5.87 1.95 -16.64
CA ALA A 305 -5.66 1.66 -15.23
C ALA A 305 -4.86 0.37 -15.03
N LEU A 306 -4.09 0.29 -13.95
CA LEU A 306 -3.33 -0.92 -13.62
C LEU A 306 -4.28 -2.02 -13.12
N ALA A 307 -4.16 -3.21 -13.68
CA ALA A 307 -4.86 -4.41 -13.24
C ALA A 307 -4.48 -4.73 -11.79
N HIS A 308 -5.47 -5.10 -10.97
CA HIS A 308 -5.25 -5.39 -9.56
C HIS A 308 -4.29 -6.59 -9.39
N PRO A 309 -3.33 -6.56 -8.45
CA PRO A 309 -2.34 -7.63 -8.30
C PRO A 309 -2.93 -8.97 -7.81
N LEU A 310 -4.19 -8.99 -7.34
CA LEU A 310 -4.92 -10.22 -7.05
C LEU A 310 -5.16 -11.00 -8.35
N ASN A 311 -4.23 -11.91 -8.66
CA ASN A 311 -4.21 -12.71 -9.86
C ASN A 311 -4.41 -14.19 -9.49
N LEU A 312 -5.66 -14.55 -9.23
CA LEU A 312 -6.05 -15.90 -8.85
C LEU A 312 -6.46 -16.69 -10.09
N SER A 313 -5.92 -17.91 -10.23
CA SER A 313 -6.29 -18.80 -11.32
C SER A 313 -7.81 -19.04 -11.33
N GLY A 314 -8.43 -18.90 -12.50
CA GLY A 314 -9.88 -19.08 -12.67
C GLY A 314 -10.73 -17.86 -12.32
N LEU A 315 -10.15 -16.76 -11.82
CA LEU A 315 -10.88 -15.51 -11.57
C LEU A 315 -10.48 -14.42 -12.57
N PRO A 316 -11.43 -13.82 -13.30
CA PRO A 316 -11.12 -12.77 -14.26
C PRO A 316 -10.62 -11.50 -13.54
N GLN A 317 -9.71 -10.78 -14.20
CA GLN A 317 -9.37 -9.42 -13.80
C GLN A 317 -10.59 -8.52 -14.01
N ARG A 318 -10.94 -7.76 -12.97
CA ARG A 318 -12.10 -6.88 -12.97
C ARG A 318 -11.74 -5.50 -13.55
N ALA A 319 -12.49 -5.07 -14.56
CA ALA A 319 -12.34 -3.79 -15.25
C ALA A 319 -13.53 -2.84 -14.99
N ASP A 320 -14.22 -3.03 -13.86
CA ASP A 320 -15.40 -2.24 -13.50
C ASP A 320 -15.13 -0.73 -13.43
N PRO A 321 -16.15 0.11 -13.68
CA PRO A 321 -15.99 1.56 -13.79
C PRO A 321 -15.58 2.25 -12.49
N VAL A 322 -15.08 3.48 -12.63
CA VAL A 322 -15.00 4.46 -11.54
C VAL A 322 -16.36 5.16 -11.42
N PRO A 323 -17.01 5.18 -10.23
CA PRO A 323 -18.36 5.72 -10.11
C PRO A 323 -18.39 7.26 -10.00
N ALA A 324 -19.31 7.90 -10.72
CA ALA A 324 -19.76 9.26 -10.40
C ALA A 324 -20.42 9.29 -9.01
N LEU A 325 -20.48 10.48 -8.40
CA LEU A 325 -21.12 10.66 -7.09
C LEU A 325 -22.62 10.35 -7.21
N GLY A 326 -23.12 9.40 -6.42
CA GLY A 326 -24.53 9.02 -6.41
C GLY A 326 -25.00 8.29 -7.67
N GLN A 327 -24.08 7.85 -8.55
CA GLN A 327 -24.43 7.19 -9.82
C GLN A 327 -25.36 5.99 -9.66
N HIS A 328 -25.28 5.30 -8.52
CA HIS A 328 -25.99 4.05 -8.27
C HIS A 328 -27.07 4.19 -7.20
N THR A 329 -27.40 5.42 -6.78
CA THR A 329 -28.36 5.69 -5.70
C THR A 329 -29.70 4.99 -5.92
N ASP A 330 -30.34 5.22 -7.07
CA ASP A 330 -31.66 4.66 -7.39
C ASP A 330 -31.60 3.14 -7.57
N ALA A 331 -30.56 2.62 -8.21
CA ALA A 331 -30.38 1.19 -8.42
C ALA A 331 -30.22 0.44 -7.08
N VAL A 332 -29.41 0.99 -6.17
CA VAL A 332 -29.23 0.42 -4.82
C VAL A 332 -30.52 0.51 -4.01
N ALA A 333 -31.24 1.64 -4.05
CA ALA A 333 -32.52 1.76 -3.37
C ALA A 333 -33.56 0.75 -3.90
N ALA A 334 -33.65 0.57 -5.22
CA ALA A 334 -34.54 -0.42 -5.83
C ALA A 334 -34.16 -1.85 -5.42
N GLU A 335 -32.86 -2.18 -5.36
CA GLU A 335 -32.39 -3.49 -4.85
C GLU A 335 -32.83 -3.74 -3.40
N LEU A 336 -32.94 -2.68 -2.58
CA LEU A 336 -33.42 -2.73 -1.20
C LEU A 336 -34.96 -2.76 -1.07
N GLY A 337 -35.67 -2.86 -2.20
CA GLY A 337 -37.12 -3.02 -2.27
C GLY A 337 -37.91 -1.71 -2.25
N TYR A 338 -37.27 -0.57 -2.46
CA TYR A 338 -37.98 0.71 -2.64
C TYR A 338 -38.58 0.78 -4.06
N SER A 339 -39.86 1.13 -4.13
CA SER A 339 -40.55 1.47 -5.37
C SER A 339 -40.06 2.79 -5.95
N ALA A 340 -40.33 3.03 -7.24
CA ALA A 340 -39.98 4.30 -7.89
C ALA A 340 -40.62 5.52 -7.19
N ASP A 341 -41.77 5.34 -6.54
CA ASP A 341 -42.47 6.40 -5.83
C ASP A 341 -41.80 6.71 -4.49
N GLU A 342 -41.41 5.68 -3.73
CA GLU A 342 -40.66 5.86 -2.49
C GLU A 342 -39.24 6.42 -2.73
N ILE A 343 -38.60 6.06 -3.85
CA ILE A 343 -37.31 6.67 -4.25
C ILE A 343 -37.48 8.16 -4.54
N ARG A 344 -38.57 8.58 -5.20
CA ARG A 344 -38.85 10.01 -5.41
C ARG A 344 -39.08 10.72 -4.08
N GLU A 345 -39.85 10.12 -3.17
CA GLU A 345 -40.10 10.69 -1.84
C GLU A 345 -38.80 10.86 -1.03
N LEU A 346 -37.92 9.85 -1.02
CA LEU A 346 -36.61 9.94 -0.37
C LEU A 346 -35.78 11.10 -0.92
N ARG A 347 -35.82 11.34 -2.23
CA ARG A 347 -35.10 12.44 -2.88
C ARG A 347 -35.70 13.79 -2.51
N ASP A 348 -37.02 13.90 -2.55
CA ASP A 348 -37.74 15.14 -2.20
C ASP A 348 -37.52 15.52 -0.72
N GLN A 349 -37.36 14.52 0.15
CA GLN A 349 -37.00 14.68 1.57
C GLN A 349 -35.51 14.96 1.80
N GLY A 350 -34.68 14.93 0.75
CA GLY A 350 -33.24 15.16 0.83
C GLY A 350 -32.44 14.00 1.44
N ALA A 351 -33.02 12.81 1.52
CA ALA A 351 -32.35 11.62 2.03
C ALA A 351 -31.34 11.04 1.04
N ILE A 352 -31.56 11.21 -0.28
CA ILE A 352 -30.70 10.62 -1.32
C ILE A 352 -30.31 11.61 -2.44
#